data_AF-A0A6P0SDU7-F1
#
_entry.id   AF-A0A6P0SDU7-F1
#
_cell.length_a   1.000
_cell.length_b   1.000
_cell.length_c   1.000
_cell.angle_alpha   90.00
_cell.angle_beta   90.00
_cell.angle_gamma   90.00
#
_symmetry.space_group_name_H-M   'P 1'
#
loop_
_entity.id
_entity.type
_entity.pdbx_description
1 polymer ?
#
loop_
_entity_poly.entity_id
_entity_poly.type
_entity_poly.pdbx_seq_one_letter_code
_entity_poly.pdbx_strand_id
1 'polypeptide(L)'
;MGNFSQLLEPGWRGRVVSDPEIALQSPSDHRKIAPWMFIFIAGGYTGGVLSLVMQYQPILESPHFSTGSMVLILLAANGVIALIGFGGNKPLMRSFHAYLGSMALCLLLLHVVLGLKLGLSIS
;
A
#
# COMPACT_ATOMS: atom_id res chain seq x y z
N MET A 1 15.20 10.30 -20.04
CA MET A 1 14.90 10.54 -18.60
C MET A 1 13.40 10.38 -18.44
N GLY A 2 12.93 9.31 -17.80
CA GLY A 2 11.49 9.06 -17.63
C GLY A 2 10.87 10.12 -16.74
N ASN A 3 9.77 10.72 -17.18
CA ASN A 3 9.06 11.73 -16.42
C ASN A 3 8.53 11.11 -15.13
N PHE A 4 8.82 11.70 -13.97
CA PHE A 4 8.38 11.22 -12.66
C PHE A 4 6.85 11.06 -12.56
N SER A 5 6.09 11.78 -13.39
CA SER A 5 4.64 11.67 -13.53
C SER A 5 4.18 10.32 -14.10
N GLN A 6 5.00 9.61 -14.88
CA GLN A 6 4.67 8.28 -15.43
C GLN A 6 4.71 7.19 -14.35
N LEU A 7 5.58 7.34 -13.34
CA LEU A 7 5.65 6.42 -12.20
C LEU A 7 4.37 6.48 -11.34
N LEU A 8 3.72 7.64 -11.28
CA LEU A 8 2.49 7.86 -10.51
C LEU A 8 1.21 7.55 -11.30
N GLU A 9 1.33 7.07 -12.54
CA GLU A 9 0.14 6.76 -13.32
C GLU A 9 -0.64 5.60 -12.67
N PRO A 10 -1.94 5.79 -12.44
CA PRO A 10 -2.73 4.80 -11.72
C PRO A 10 -2.93 3.56 -12.60
N GLY A 11 -2.67 2.38 -12.03
CA GLY A 11 -2.63 1.05 -12.68
C GLY A 11 -3.83 0.65 -13.54
N TRP A 12 -4.93 1.41 -13.48
CA TRP A 12 -6.14 1.21 -14.29
C TRP A 12 -5.99 1.75 -15.72
N ARG A 13 -5.10 2.73 -15.98
CA ARG A 13 -4.91 3.32 -17.33
C ARG A 13 -4.46 2.27 -18.35
N GLY A 14 -3.62 1.32 -17.96
CA GLY A 14 -3.20 0.22 -18.84
C GLY A 14 -4.31 -0.74 -19.27
N ARG A 15 -5.51 -0.66 -18.67
CA ARG A 15 -6.71 -1.43 -19.09
C ARG A 15 -7.66 -0.65 -19.99
N VAL A 16 -7.51 0.67 -20.06
CA VAL A 16 -8.42 1.58 -20.78
C VAL A 16 -7.75 2.17 -22.03
N VAL A 17 -6.43 2.27 -22.02
CA VAL A 17 -5.65 2.77 -23.15
C VAL A 17 -5.40 1.64 -24.16
N SER A 18 -5.71 1.90 -25.43
CA SER A 18 -5.49 0.98 -26.55
C SER A 18 -4.04 0.94 -27.05
N ASP A 19 -3.21 1.89 -26.60
CA ASP A 19 -1.79 1.95 -26.93
C ASP A 19 -1.04 0.82 -26.18
N PRO A 20 -0.45 -0.15 -26.91
CA PRO A 20 0.24 -1.30 -26.32
C PRO A 20 1.47 -0.90 -25.50
N GLU A 21 2.11 0.24 -25.79
CA GLU A 21 3.29 0.69 -25.04
C GLU A 21 2.87 1.16 -23.62
N ILE A 22 1.81 1.97 -23.54
CA ILE A 22 1.25 2.47 -22.27
C ILE A 22 0.61 1.32 -21.47
N ALA A 23 -0.02 0.36 -22.14
CA ALA A 23 -0.62 -0.82 -21.51
C ALA A 23 0.41 -1.72 -20.81
N LEU A 24 1.65 -1.77 -21.32
CA LEU A 24 2.75 -2.57 -20.75
C LEU A 24 3.54 -1.81 -19.69
N GLN A 25 3.64 -0.49 -19.79
CA GLN A 25 4.34 0.35 -18.82
C GLN A 25 3.66 0.33 -17.45
N SER A 26 2.33 0.45 -17.41
CA SER A 26 1.56 0.58 -16.16
C SER A 26 1.72 -0.61 -15.16
N PRO A 27 1.64 -1.90 -15.58
CA PRO A 27 1.95 -3.03 -14.69
C PRO A 27 3.43 -3.07 -14.26
N SER A 28 4.33 -2.62 -15.13
CA SER A 28 5.77 -2.62 -14.85
C SER A 28 6.14 -1.61 -13.76
N ASP A 29 5.50 -0.44 -13.77
CA ASP A 29 5.76 0.61 -12.79
C ASP A 29 5.12 0.29 -11.44
N HIS A 30 3.92 -0.31 -11.43
CA HIS A 30 3.34 -0.85 -10.21
C HIS A 30 4.28 -1.82 -9.48
N ARG A 31 4.93 -2.73 -10.24
CA ARG A 31 5.89 -3.70 -9.67
C ARG A 31 7.15 -3.03 -9.11
N LYS A 32 7.59 -1.90 -9.67
CA LYS A 32 8.75 -1.14 -9.17
C LYS A 32 8.42 -0.36 -7.90
N ILE A 33 7.23 0.23 -7.82
CA ILE A 33 6.85 1.18 -6.77
C ILE A 33 6.25 0.49 -5.55
N ALA A 34 5.52 -0.62 -5.74
CA ALA A 34 4.87 -1.33 -4.64
C ALA A 34 5.84 -1.74 -3.50
N PRO A 35 7.07 -2.22 -3.75
CA PRO A 35 8.03 -2.51 -2.68
C PRO A 35 8.47 -1.26 -1.91
N TRP A 36 8.71 -0.15 -2.61
CA TRP A 36 9.09 1.12 -1.98
C TRP A 36 7.98 1.68 -1.11
N MET A 37 6.73 1.60 -1.59
CA MET A 37 5.56 1.99 -0.81
C MET A 37 5.43 1.14 0.46
N PHE A 38 5.65 -0.17 0.38
CA PHE A 38 5.63 -1.06 1.55
C PHE A 38 6.71 -0.68 2.57
N ILE A 39 7.95 -0.44 2.13
CA ILE A 39 9.06 -0.03 3.01
C ILE A 39 8.75 1.31 3.68
N PHE A 40 8.22 2.28 2.93
CA PHE A 40 7.83 3.57 3.47
C PHE A 40 6.77 3.44 4.58
N ILE A 41 5.71 2.65 4.34
CA ILE A 41 4.65 2.40 5.32
C ILE A 41 5.18 1.63 6.54
N ALA A 42 6.01 0.62 6.32
CA ALA A 42 6.62 -0.16 7.40
C ALA A 42 7.55 0.70 8.26
N GLY A 43 8.38 1.54 7.64
CA GLY A 43 9.22 2.51 8.34
C GLY A 43 8.40 3.53 9.14
N GLY A 44 7.31 4.04 8.55
CA GLY A 44 6.37 4.92 9.24
C GLY A 44 5.73 4.26 10.46
N TYR A 45 5.31 3.00 10.35
CA TYR A 45 4.78 2.21 11.47
C TYR A 45 5.81 2.03 12.59
N THR A 46 7.05 1.65 12.25
CA THR A 46 8.13 1.52 13.24
C THR A 46 8.44 2.85 13.92
N GLY A 47 8.51 3.95 13.15
CA GLY A 47 8.71 5.30 13.69
C GLY A 47 7.58 5.75 14.61
N GLY A 48 6.33 5.47 14.24
CA GLY A 48 5.16 5.73 15.07
C GLY A 48 5.21 4.98 16.40
N VAL A 49 5.50 3.67 16.37
CA VAL A 49 5.67 2.85 17.59
C VAL A 49 6.79 3.41 18.47
N LEU A 50 7.94 3.73 17.89
CA LEU A 50 9.07 4.29 18.64
C LEU A 50 8.70 5.62 19.32
N SER A 51 7.98 6.50 18.63
CA SER A 51 7.51 7.76 19.21
C SER A 51 6.54 7.56 20.38
N LEU A 52 5.64 6.58 20.30
CA LEU A 52 4.71 6.28 21.41
C LEU A 52 5.44 5.68 22.62
N VAL A 53 6.44 4.82 22.39
CA VAL A 53 7.31 4.27 23.44
C VAL A 53 8.06 5.37 24.16
N MET A 54 8.59 6.36 23.43
CA MET A 54 9.27 7.52 24.02
C MET A 54 8.33 8.41 24.85
N GLN A 55 7.04 8.41 24.56
CA GLN A 55 6.04 9.23 25.23
C GLN A 55 5.30 8.50 26.39
N TYR A 56 5.66 7.24 26.69
CA TYR A 56 5.01 6.42 27.72
C TYR A 56 3.48 6.31 27.59
N GLN A 57 2.94 6.51 26.39
CA GLN A 57 1.49 6.43 26.12
C GLN A 57 1.06 4.97 25.86
N PRO A 58 -0.20 4.59 26.17
CA PRO A 58 -0.71 3.27 25.87
C PRO A 58 -0.70 3.01 24.35
N ILE A 59 0.22 2.13 23.95
CA ILE A 59 0.67 1.87 22.57
C ILE A 59 -0.36 1.16 21.69
N LEU A 60 -1.29 0.41 22.29
CA LEU A 60 -2.07 -0.62 21.59
C LEU A 60 -3.57 -0.31 21.46
N GLU A 61 -4.07 0.78 22.05
CA GLU A 61 -5.51 1.08 22.07
C GLU A 61 -5.96 2.01 20.95
N SER A 62 -5.02 2.69 20.28
CA SER A 62 -5.38 3.65 19.24
C SER A 62 -5.93 2.95 17.99
N PRO A 63 -7.09 3.39 17.45
CA PRO A 63 -7.58 2.95 16.15
C PRO A 63 -6.58 3.19 15.01
N HIS A 64 -5.68 4.17 15.15
CA HIS A 64 -4.61 4.41 14.18
C HIS A 64 -3.57 3.29 14.17
N PHE A 65 -3.21 2.76 15.35
CA PHE A 65 -2.25 1.68 15.48
C PHE A 65 -2.81 0.37 14.90
N SER A 66 -4.02 -0.02 15.29
CA SER A 66 -4.65 -1.27 14.83
C SER A 66 -4.91 -1.28 13.31
N THR A 67 -5.36 -0.16 12.75
CA THR A 67 -5.52 -0.01 11.30
C THR A 67 -4.19 -0.05 10.56
N GLY A 68 -3.13 0.53 11.12
CA GLY A 68 -1.78 0.46 10.56
C GLY A 68 -1.22 -0.97 10.51
N SER A 69 -1.41 -1.75 11.58
CA SER A 69 -1.03 -3.17 11.60
C SER A 69 -1.82 -3.99 10.58
N MET A 70 -3.14 -3.77 10.45
CA MET A 70 -3.96 -4.46 9.44
C MET A 70 -3.51 -4.12 8.02
N VAL A 71 -3.21 -2.84 7.75
CA VAL A 71 -2.69 -2.39 6.45
C VAL A 71 -1.38 -3.11 6.13
N LEU A 72 -0.41 -3.18 7.06
CA LEU A 72 0.85 -3.88 6.83
C LEU A 72 0.68 -5.37 6.53
N ILE A 73 -0.19 -6.05 7.29
CA ILE A 73 -0.50 -7.48 7.07
C ILE A 73 -1.12 -7.67 5.69
N LEU A 74 -2.08 -6.83 5.30
CA LEU A 74 -2.73 -6.90 4.00
C LEU A 74 -1.76 -6.62 2.84
N LEU A 75 -0.90 -5.60 2.94
CA LEU A 75 0.11 -5.32 1.92
C LEU A 75 1.12 -6.47 1.82
N ALA A 76 1.57 -7.02 2.95
CA ALA A 76 2.50 -8.15 2.96
C ALA A 76 1.88 -9.39 2.29
N ALA A 77 0.65 -9.75 2.65
CA ALA A 77 -0.09 -10.83 2.01
C ALA A 77 -0.28 -10.57 0.51
N ASN A 78 -0.63 -9.34 0.12
CA ASN A 78 -0.80 -8.97 -1.28
C ASN A 78 0.50 -9.11 -2.09
N GLY A 79 1.64 -8.74 -1.48
CA GLY A 79 2.97 -8.87 -2.06
C GLY A 79 3.39 -10.33 -2.22
N VAL A 80 3.14 -11.17 -1.22
CA VAL A 80 3.39 -12.63 -1.31
C VAL A 80 2.56 -13.26 -2.43
N ILE A 81 1.28 -12.89 -2.57
CA ILE A 81 0.43 -13.36 -3.67
C ILE A 81 0.99 -12.91 -5.02
N ALA A 82 1.53 -11.69 -5.13
CA ALA A 82 2.15 -11.23 -6.37
C ALA A 82 3.45 -12.00 -6.72
N LEU A 83 4.23 -12.40 -5.72
CA LEU A 83 5.48 -13.15 -5.92
C LEU A 83 5.23 -14.61 -6.30
N ILE A 84 4.26 -15.28 -5.65
CA ILE A 84 4.04 -16.72 -5.78
C ILE A 84 2.88 -17.04 -6.74
N GLY A 85 1.84 -16.22 -6.75
CA GLY A 85 0.56 -16.49 -7.43
C GLY A 85 0.55 -16.29 -8.94
N PHE A 86 1.58 -15.64 -9.51
CA PHE A 86 1.66 -15.37 -10.95
C PHE A 86 2.45 -16.40 -11.77
N GLY A 87 3.13 -17.35 -11.12
CA GLY A 87 3.96 -18.38 -11.79
C GLY A 87 3.21 -19.41 -12.65
N GLY A 88 1.87 -19.37 -12.70
CA GLY A 88 1.05 -20.31 -13.47
C GLY A 88 -0.16 -19.69 -14.17
N ASN A 89 -0.13 -18.37 -14.42
CA ASN A 89 -1.21 -17.61 -15.06
C ASN A 89 -2.62 -17.93 -14.51
N LYS A 90 -2.75 -18.11 -13.19
CA LYS A 90 -4.04 -18.41 -12.55
C LYS A 90 -4.86 -17.12 -12.49
N PRO A 91 -5.90 -16.94 -13.34
CA PRO A 91 -6.67 -15.70 -13.38
C PRO A 91 -7.32 -15.39 -12.03
N LEU A 92 -7.68 -16.45 -11.28
CA LEU A 92 -8.23 -16.34 -9.93
C LEU A 92 -7.28 -15.61 -8.96
N MET A 93 -5.98 -15.93 -8.96
CA MET A 93 -5.00 -15.28 -8.07
C MET A 93 -4.75 -13.81 -8.43
N ARG A 94 -4.86 -13.47 -9.72
CA ARG A 94 -4.80 -12.07 -10.19
C ARG A 94 -6.00 -11.27 -9.71
N SER A 95 -7.19 -11.86 -9.75
CA SER A 95 -8.39 -11.24 -9.19
C SER A 95 -8.29 -11.05 -7.68
N PHE A 96 -7.84 -12.07 -6.94
CA PHE A 96 -7.63 -11.96 -5.49
C PHE A 96 -6.62 -10.88 -5.12
N HIS A 97 -5.47 -10.82 -5.79
CA HIS A 97 -4.48 -9.75 -5.59
C HIS A 97 -5.07 -8.35 -5.85
N ALA A 98 -5.88 -8.20 -6.91
CA ALA A 98 -6.50 -6.92 -7.23
C ALA A 98 -7.53 -6.48 -6.15
N TYR A 99 -8.39 -7.39 -5.69
CA TYR A 99 -9.37 -7.10 -4.63
C TYR A 99 -8.68 -6.81 -3.29
N LEU A 100 -7.70 -7.63 -2.91
CA LEU A 100 -6.98 -7.48 -1.64
C LEU A 100 -6.16 -6.17 -1.63
N GLY A 101 -5.46 -5.85 -2.72
CA GLY A 101 -4.77 -4.57 -2.88
C GLY A 101 -5.69 -3.36 -2.84
N SER A 102 -6.90 -3.47 -3.43
CA SER A 102 -7.90 -2.39 -3.39
C SER A 102 -8.44 -2.17 -1.98
N MET A 103 -8.71 -3.25 -1.25
CA MET A 103 -9.14 -3.18 0.15
C MET A 103 -8.04 -2.58 1.04
N ALA A 104 -6.78 -2.96 0.82
CA ALA A 104 -5.64 -2.40 1.52
C ALA A 104 -5.49 -0.88 1.28
N LEU A 105 -5.69 -0.41 0.05
CA LEU A 105 -5.70 1.02 -0.28
C LEU A 105 -6.83 1.78 0.43
N CYS A 106 -8.04 1.21 0.48
CA CYS A 106 -9.16 1.81 1.20
C CYS A 106 -8.85 1.95 2.70
N LEU A 107 -8.30 0.90 3.32
CA LEU A 107 -7.87 0.94 4.72
C LEU A 107 -6.71 1.92 4.96
N LEU A 108 -5.79 2.07 4.00
CA LEU A 108 -4.72 3.05 4.09
C LEU A 108 -5.26 4.49 4.11
N LEU A 109 -6.30 4.80 3.33
CA LEU A 109 -6.96 6.11 3.39
C LEU A 109 -7.60 6.37 4.76
N LEU A 110 -8.28 5.37 5.32
CA LEU A 110 -8.82 5.46 6.68
C LEU A 110 -7.71 5.66 7.72
N HIS A 111 -6.61 4.92 7.59
CA HIS A 111 -5.45 5.04 8.46
C HIS A 111 -4.83 6.45 8.43
N VAL A 112 -4.74 7.08 7.25
CA VAL A 112 -4.28 8.48 7.09
C VAL A 112 -5.23 9.45 7.79
N VAL A 113 -6.55 9.32 7.61
CA VAL A 113 -7.52 10.18 8.30
C VAL A 113 -7.41 10.04 9.82
N LEU A 114 -7.25 8.81 10.32
CA LEU A 114 -7.05 8.56 11.75
C LEU A 114 -5.72 9.13 12.26
N GLY A 115 -4.66 9.06 11.46
CA GLY A 115 -3.36 9.64 11.79
C GLY A 115 -3.41 11.17 11.85
N LEU A 116 -4.12 11.81 10.92
CA LEU A 116 -4.36 13.26 10.95
C LEU A 116 -5.17 13.67 12.18
N LYS A 117 -6.25 12.93 12.50
CA LYS A 117 -7.03 13.17 13.72
C LYS A 117 -6.19 13.03 14.98
N LEU A 118 -5.32 12.02 15.04
CA LEU A 118 -4.43 11.82 16.17
C LEU A 118 -3.42 12.97 16.29
N GLY A 119 -2.76 13.35 15.19
CA GLY A 119 -1.80 14.45 15.17
C GLY A 119 -2.40 15.81 15.55
N LEU A 120 -3.61 16.12 15.09
CA LEU A 120 -4.33 17.36 15.47
C LEU A 120 -4.96 17.31 16.88
N SER A 121 -5.08 16.12 17.48
CA SER A 121 -5.57 15.98 18.85
C SER A 121 -4.46 16.05 19.89
N ILE A 122 -3.20 15.86 19.48
CA ILE A 122 -2.01 15.96 20.34
C ILE A 122 -1.37 17.36 20.25
N SER A 123 -1.84 18.22 19.33
CA SER A 123 -1.45 19.64 19.20
C SER A 123 -2.18 20.56 20.17
#